data_AF-A0A7C3TBN9-F1
#
_entry.id   AF-A0A7C3TBN9-F1
#
_cell.length_a   1.000
_cell.length_b   1.000
_cell.length_c   1.000
_cell.angle_alpha   90.00
_cell.angle_beta   90.00
_cell.angle_gamma   90.00
#
_symmetry.space_group_name_H-M   'P 1'
#
loop_
_entity.id
_entity.type
_entity.pdbx_description
1 polymer ?
#
loop_
_entity_poly.entity_id
_entity_poly.type
_entity_poly.pdbx_seq_one_letter_code
_entity_poly.pdbx_strand_id
1 'polypeptide(L)'
;MSTPYGSPAPQVRFDVINQAFALFQQQMGQWVLITLTYLVVVFVAALILAFVPIIGQMVSGIPAMIMLGGIYRTALKHFRGQQVAVADLFDIGDIMGPLIVAGILANIAIGVGSLLCILPGIVVAGLLMFAVPMIADRGVDGVEALRASWNALKSQWLMAGLFQIVMGLITLAGALVCGVGVLFALPVVILSITILYRDFFPEGTPSEEPATPPTF
;
A
#
# COMPACT_ATOMS: atom_id res chain seq x y z
N MET A 1 3.74 12.27 39.52
CA MET A 1 3.16 11.06 38.90
C MET A 1 3.94 10.77 37.65
N SER A 2 4.81 9.77 37.74
CA SER A 2 5.66 9.25 36.66
C SER A 2 4.81 8.73 35.51
N THR A 3 5.01 9.24 34.30
CA THR A 3 4.54 8.63 33.05
C THR A 3 5.21 7.27 32.89
N PRO A 4 4.52 6.14 33.14
CA PRO A 4 5.12 4.84 32.91
C PRO A 4 4.92 4.50 31.43
N TYR A 5 5.99 4.04 30.78
CA TYR A 5 5.96 3.42 29.46
C TYR A 5 5.74 4.37 28.27
N GLY A 6 6.86 4.76 27.65
CA GLY A 6 6.85 5.04 26.22
C GLY A 6 6.33 3.79 25.51
N SER A 7 5.31 3.98 24.67
CA SER A 7 4.81 2.93 23.80
C SER A 7 6.01 2.25 23.12
N PRO A 8 6.12 0.91 23.14
CA PRO A 8 7.19 0.23 22.42
C PRO A 8 7.20 0.73 20.98
N ALA A 9 8.39 1.00 20.43
CA ALA A 9 8.53 1.47 19.06
C ALA A 9 7.69 0.59 18.14
N PRO A 10 6.93 1.15 17.19
CA PRO A 10 6.02 0.37 16.36
C PRO A 10 6.79 -0.75 15.64
N GLN A 11 6.27 -1.98 15.77
CA GLN A 11 6.89 -3.18 15.21
C GLN A 11 6.00 -3.80 14.15
N VAL A 12 6.61 -4.36 13.12
CA VAL A 12 5.94 -5.23 12.15
C VAL A 12 5.43 -6.46 12.87
N ARG A 13 4.11 -6.57 13.01
CA ARG A 13 3.44 -7.62 13.78
C ARG A 13 2.45 -8.37 12.89
N PHE A 14 2.40 -9.70 13.00
CA PHE A 14 1.59 -10.57 12.12
C PHE A 14 0.14 -10.71 12.58
N ASP A 15 -0.18 -10.34 13.81
CA ASP A 15 -1.55 -10.33 14.34
C ASP A 15 -2.47 -9.38 13.57
N VAL A 16 -1.92 -8.35 12.91
CA VAL A 16 -2.71 -7.45 12.03
C VAL A 16 -3.41 -8.19 10.91
N ILE A 17 -2.92 -9.37 10.50
CA ILE A 17 -3.56 -10.19 9.46
C ILE A 17 -4.91 -10.70 9.95
N ASN A 18 -4.97 -11.17 11.20
CA ASN A 18 -6.22 -11.61 11.81
C ASN A 18 -7.18 -10.44 12.05
N GLN A 19 -6.64 -9.27 12.43
CA GLN A 19 -7.45 -8.05 12.59
C GLN A 19 -8.02 -7.59 11.24
N ALA A 20 -7.20 -7.57 10.20
CA ALA A 20 -7.61 -7.25 8.84
C ALA A 20 -8.67 -8.23 8.32
N PHE A 21 -8.51 -9.52 8.62
CA PHE A 21 -9.51 -10.53 8.26
C PHE A 21 -10.84 -10.31 9.01
N ALA A 22 -10.81 -9.97 10.29
CA ALA A 22 -12.02 -9.65 11.05
C ALA A 22 -12.73 -8.40 10.50
N LEU A 23 -11.98 -7.34 10.14
CA LEU A 23 -12.54 -6.13 9.52
C LEU A 23 -13.11 -6.42 8.12
N PHE A 24 -12.41 -7.23 7.34
CA PHE A 24 -12.90 -7.72 6.06
C PHE A 24 -14.23 -8.45 6.22
N GLN A 25 -14.37 -9.34 7.22
CA GLN A 25 -15.61 -10.06 7.48
C GLN A 25 -16.77 -9.12 7.87
N GLN A 26 -16.51 -8.01 8.57
CA GLN A 26 -17.55 -7.04 8.93
C GLN A 26 -18.15 -6.33 7.71
N GLN A 27 -17.35 -6.02 6.69
CA GLN A 27 -17.78 -5.33 5.47
C GLN A 27 -17.47 -6.13 4.21
N MET A 28 -17.70 -7.44 4.26
CA MET A 28 -17.27 -8.37 3.21
C MET A 28 -17.83 -7.99 1.83
N GLY A 29 -19.13 -7.70 1.75
CA GLY A 29 -19.78 -7.37 0.47
C GLY A 29 -19.19 -6.13 -0.18
N GLN A 30 -18.83 -5.12 0.63
CA GLN A 30 -18.26 -3.89 0.15
C GLN A 30 -16.80 -4.06 -0.29
N TRP A 31 -15.99 -4.73 0.51
CA TRP A 31 -14.60 -5.03 0.16
C TRP A 31 -14.50 -5.90 -1.09
N VAL A 32 -15.35 -6.92 -1.22
CA VAL A 32 -15.42 -7.75 -2.43
C VAL A 32 -15.83 -6.91 -3.64
N LEU A 33 -16.81 -6.01 -3.51
CA LEU A 33 -17.23 -5.13 -4.61
C LEU A 33 -16.11 -4.17 -5.05
N ILE A 34 -15.38 -3.60 -4.09
CA ILE A 34 -14.22 -2.73 -4.34
C ILE A 34 -13.12 -3.50 -5.06
N THR A 35 -12.75 -4.68 -4.55
CA THR A 35 -11.72 -5.52 -5.15
C THR A 35 -12.13 -6.03 -6.52
N LEU A 36 -13.40 -6.39 -6.72
CA LEU A 36 -13.93 -6.76 -8.03
C LEU A 36 -13.84 -5.59 -9.00
N THR A 37 -14.26 -4.39 -8.59
CA THR A 37 -14.17 -3.18 -9.42
C THR A 37 -12.73 -2.89 -9.80
N TYR A 38 -11.81 -2.96 -8.83
CA TYR A 38 -10.37 -2.82 -9.06
C TYR A 38 -9.88 -3.81 -10.13
N LEU A 39 -10.17 -5.11 -9.98
CA LEU A 39 -9.71 -6.14 -10.91
C LEU A 39 -10.29 -5.92 -12.31
N VAL A 40 -11.57 -5.57 -12.42
CA VAL A 40 -12.22 -5.30 -13.71
C VAL A 40 -11.59 -4.08 -14.38
N VAL A 41 -11.38 -2.98 -13.65
CA VAL A 41 -10.79 -1.76 -14.22
C VAL A 41 -9.36 -2.01 -14.68
N VAL A 42 -8.54 -2.66 -13.85
CA VAL A 42 -7.15 -2.98 -14.20
C VAL A 42 -7.08 -3.95 -15.39
N PHE A 43 -7.94 -4.97 -15.42
CA PHE A 43 -8.00 -5.93 -16.52
C PHE A 43 -8.43 -5.27 -17.84
N VAL A 44 -9.48 -4.45 -17.83
CA VAL A 44 -9.94 -3.71 -19.00
C VAL A 44 -8.87 -2.73 -19.49
N ALA A 45 -8.22 -2.00 -18.58
CA ALA A 45 -7.13 -1.10 -18.94
C ALA A 45 -5.95 -1.87 -19.57
N ALA A 46 -5.59 -3.02 -19.01
CA ALA A 46 -4.55 -3.88 -19.57
C ALA A 46 -4.91 -4.40 -20.97
N LEU A 47 -6.18 -4.80 -21.20
CA LEU A 47 -6.65 -5.23 -22.52
C LEU A 47 -6.56 -4.09 -23.54
N ILE A 48 -7.01 -2.88 -23.20
CA ILE A 48 -6.94 -1.72 -24.07
C ILE A 48 -5.49 -1.39 -24.43
N LEU A 49 -4.59 -1.37 -23.43
CA LEU A 49 -3.18 -1.08 -23.63
C LEU A 49 -2.45 -2.19 -24.40
N ALA A 50 -2.90 -3.44 -24.33
CA ALA A 50 -2.31 -4.54 -25.11
C ALA A 50 -2.43 -4.33 -26.63
N PHE A 51 -3.41 -3.57 -27.11
CA PHE A 51 -3.54 -3.20 -28.53
C PHE A 51 -2.60 -2.08 -28.97
N VAL A 52 -1.90 -1.42 -28.04
CA VAL A 52 -0.92 -0.36 -28.32
C VAL A 52 0.49 -0.97 -28.28
N PRO A 53 1.12 -1.27 -29.44
CA PRO A 53 2.43 -1.92 -29.44
C PRO A 53 3.50 -1.03 -28.81
N ILE A 54 4.45 -1.67 -28.11
CA ILE A 54 5.60 -1.06 -27.42
C ILE A 54 5.18 -0.14 -26.25
N ILE A 55 4.47 0.96 -26.52
CA ILE A 55 4.05 1.94 -25.50
C ILE A 55 3.09 1.29 -24.50
N GLY A 56 2.06 0.58 -24.97
CA GLY A 56 1.07 -0.04 -24.10
C GLY A 56 1.66 -1.04 -23.12
N GLN A 57 2.73 -1.75 -23.51
CA GLN A 57 3.44 -2.68 -22.63
C GLN A 57 4.23 -1.93 -21.55
N MET A 58 4.86 -0.81 -21.89
CA MET A 58 5.63 0.00 -20.92
C MET A 58 4.74 0.67 -19.86
N VAL A 59 3.52 1.06 -20.20
CA VAL A 59 2.59 1.74 -19.27
C VAL A 59 1.50 0.84 -18.68
N SER A 60 1.46 -0.45 -19.03
CA SER A 60 0.43 -1.40 -18.60
C SER A 60 0.27 -1.52 -17.08
N GLY A 61 1.33 -1.29 -16.29
CA GLY A 61 1.29 -1.33 -14.83
C GLY A 61 0.77 -0.05 -14.17
N ILE A 62 0.71 1.07 -14.87
CA ILE A 62 0.32 2.38 -14.30
C ILE A 62 -1.13 2.37 -13.78
N PRO A 63 -2.14 1.84 -14.53
CA PRO A 63 -3.51 1.76 -14.03
C PRO A 63 -3.62 1.01 -12.71
N ALA A 64 -2.89 -0.10 -12.55
CA ALA A 64 -2.88 -0.88 -11.33
C ALA A 64 -2.30 -0.09 -10.15
N MET A 65 -1.20 0.62 -10.34
CA MET A 65 -0.58 1.44 -9.28
C MET A 65 -1.49 2.59 -8.82
N ILE A 66 -2.11 3.28 -9.78
CA ILE A 66 -3.05 4.37 -9.53
C ILE A 66 -4.25 3.85 -8.74
N MET A 67 -4.86 2.77 -9.22
CA MET A 67 -6.00 2.13 -8.58
C MET A 67 -5.67 1.57 -7.19
N LEU A 68 -4.45 1.09 -6.99
CA LEU A 68 -3.98 0.64 -5.68
C LEU A 68 -3.99 1.79 -4.66
N GLY A 69 -3.54 2.98 -5.06
CA GLY A 69 -3.65 4.20 -4.24
C GLY A 69 -5.10 4.54 -3.87
N GLY A 70 -6.03 4.39 -4.82
CA GLY A 70 -7.46 4.54 -4.59
C GLY A 70 -8.01 3.57 -3.55
N ILE A 71 -7.63 2.28 -3.60
CA ILE A 71 -8.05 1.31 -2.58
C ILE A 71 -7.45 1.66 -1.21
N TYR A 72 -6.19 2.09 -1.12
CA TYR A 72 -5.61 2.52 0.15
C TYR A 72 -6.33 3.74 0.74
N ARG A 73 -6.68 4.74 -0.09
CA ARG A 73 -7.48 5.89 0.36
C ARG A 73 -8.84 5.45 0.90
N THR A 74 -9.47 4.52 0.19
CA THR A 74 -10.74 3.89 0.56
C THR A 74 -10.63 3.13 1.88
N ALA A 75 -9.52 2.39 2.09
CA ALA A 75 -9.21 1.71 3.34
C ALA A 75 -9.03 2.69 4.49
N LEU A 76 -8.32 3.78 4.29
CA LEU A 76 -8.13 4.82 5.30
C LEU A 76 -9.45 5.51 5.65
N LYS A 77 -10.32 5.78 4.66
CA LYS A 77 -11.69 6.29 4.89
C LYS A 77 -12.51 5.33 5.78
N HIS A 78 -12.41 4.02 5.56
CA HIS A 78 -13.05 3.00 6.39
C HIS A 78 -12.61 3.12 7.87
N PHE A 79 -11.31 3.23 8.14
CA PHE A 79 -10.79 3.38 9.50
C PHE A 79 -11.18 4.70 10.17
N ARG A 80 -11.44 5.75 9.39
CA ARG A 80 -11.96 7.04 9.87
C ARG A 80 -13.46 7.01 10.15
N GLY A 81 -14.12 5.85 10.04
CA GLY A 81 -15.57 5.70 10.25
C GLY A 81 -16.41 6.33 9.14
N GLN A 82 -15.82 6.63 7.99
CA GLN A 82 -16.53 7.21 6.85
C GLN A 82 -17.21 6.10 6.04
N GLN A 83 -18.32 6.44 5.39
CA GLN A 83 -18.96 5.53 4.44
C GLN A 83 -18.05 5.37 3.24
N VAL A 84 -17.66 4.13 3.01
CA VAL A 84 -16.84 3.74 1.88
C VAL A 84 -17.76 3.68 0.64
N ALA A 85 -17.27 4.04 -0.53
CA ALA A 85 -17.97 3.85 -1.81
C ALA A 85 -17.00 3.43 -2.91
N VAL A 86 -17.52 2.75 -3.94
CA VAL A 86 -16.72 2.36 -5.12
C VAL A 86 -16.19 3.61 -5.86
N ALA A 87 -16.94 4.71 -5.83
CA ALA A 87 -16.52 5.97 -6.41
C ALA A 87 -15.24 6.53 -5.76
N ASP A 88 -14.97 6.21 -4.49
CA ASP A 88 -13.76 6.67 -3.80
C ASP A 88 -12.48 6.08 -4.39
N LEU A 89 -12.57 4.97 -5.13
CA LEU A 89 -11.42 4.40 -5.86
C LEU A 89 -10.90 5.33 -6.95
N PHE A 90 -11.78 6.17 -7.49
CA PHE A 90 -11.47 7.12 -8.55
C PHE A 90 -11.18 8.52 -8.01
N ASP A 91 -11.43 8.76 -6.72
CA ASP A 91 -11.12 10.01 -6.01
C ASP A 91 -9.62 10.04 -5.66
N ILE A 92 -8.79 10.21 -6.68
CA ILE A 92 -7.32 10.13 -6.58
C ILE A 92 -6.60 11.16 -7.45
N GLY A 93 -7.33 12.03 -8.15
CA GLY A 93 -6.79 13.01 -9.09
C GLY A 93 -5.73 13.94 -8.48
N ASP A 94 -5.86 14.25 -7.18
CA ASP A 94 -4.95 15.06 -6.37
C ASP A 94 -3.62 14.36 -6.06
N ILE A 95 -3.59 13.03 -6.02
CA ILE A 95 -2.41 12.24 -5.63
C ILE A 95 -1.83 11.37 -6.76
N MET A 96 -2.39 11.44 -7.98
CA MET A 96 -1.93 10.64 -9.11
C MET A 96 -0.45 10.86 -9.44
N GLY A 97 0.00 12.12 -9.43
CA GLY A 97 1.39 12.47 -9.71
C GLY A 97 2.38 11.81 -8.75
N PRO A 98 2.23 12.04 -7.43
CA PRO A 98 3.03 11.36 -6.41
C PRO A 98 2.97 9.83 -6.48
N LEU A 99 1.81 9.23 -6.76
CA LEU A 99 1.67 7.78 -6.92
C LEU A 99 2.48 7.23 -8.10
N ILE A 100 2.48 7.93 -9.23
CA ILE A 100 3.26 7.52 -10.42
C ILE A 100 4.76 7.60 -10.11
N VAL A 101 5.20 8.71 -9.50
CA VAL A 101 6.62 8.90 -9.12
C VAL A 101 7.06 7.81 -8.15
N ALA A 102 6.30 7.58 -7.07
CA ALA A 102 6.60 6.55 -6.09
C ALA A 102 6.59 5.15 -6.71
N GLY A 103 5.61 4.86 -7.56
CA GLY A 103 5.49 3.58 -8.26
C GLY A 103 6.69 3.29 -9.15
N ILE A 104 7.11 4.25 -9.98
CA ILE A 104 8.28 4.08 -10.86
C ILE A 104 9.54 3.84 -10.05
N LEU A 105 9.80 4.68 -9.03
CA LEU A 105 10.98 4.57 -8.19
C LEU A 105 11.00 3.26 -7.38
N ALA A 106 9.86 2.85 -6.83
CA ALA A 106 9.73 1.58 -6.13
C ALA A 106 9.99 0.40 -7.06
N ASN A 107 9.44 0.41 -8.28
CA ASN A 107 9.67 -0.67 -9.24
C ASN A 107 11.12 -0.75 -9.71
N ILE A 108 11.80 0.39 -9.89
CA ILE A 108 13.24 0.41 -10.18
C ILE A 108 14.01 -0.18 -9.00
N ALA A 109 13.72 0.24 -7.76
CA ALA A 109 14.40 -0.25 -6.57
C ALA A 109 14.18 -1.76 -6.35
N ILE A 110 12.94 -2.23 -6.47
CA ILE A 110 12.57 -3.65 -6.38
C ILE A 110 13.19 -4.44 -7.54
N GLY A 111 13.16 -3.89 -8.75
CA GLY A 111 13.72 -4.50 -9.96
C GLY A 111 15.22 -4.71 -9.85
N VAL A 112 15.97 -3.67 -9.48
CA VAL A 112 17.42 -3.75 -9.22
C VAL A 112 17.72 -4.73 -8.09
N GLY A 113 16.94 -4.69 -7.00
CA GLY A 113 17.05 -5.65 -5.90
C GLY A 113 16.86 -7.09 -6.41
N SER A 114 15.80 -7.33 -7.18
CA SER A 114 15.47 -8.65 -7.72
C SER A 114 16.49 -9.19 -8.73
N LEU A 115 17.15 -8.30 -9.48
CA LEU A 115 18.21 -8.65 -10.44
C LEU A 115 19.48 -9.16 -9.73
N LEU A 116 19.77 -8.64 -8.54
CA LEU A 116 20.88 -9.11 -7.70
C LEU A 116 20.55 -10.44 -7.01
N CYS A 117 19.29 -10.64 -6.57
CA CYS A 117 18.69 -11.89 -6.12
C CYS A 117 17.20 -11.66 -5.77
N ILE A 118 16.33 -12.68 -5.82
CA ILE A 118 14.90 -12.52 -5.47
C ILE A 118 14.69 -12.02 -4.03
N LEU A 119 15.54 -12.45 -3.10
CA LEU A 119 15.51 -12.07 -1.68
C LEU A 119 15.59 -10.55 -1.45
N PRO A 120 16.62 -9.82 -1.95
CA PRO A 120 16.70 -8.37 -1.78
C PRO A 120 15.52 -7.63 -2.39
N GLY A 121 14.96 -8.10 -3.52
CA GLY A 121 13.75 -7.51 -4.09
C GLY A 121 12.55 -7.53 -3.12
N ILE A 122 12.35 -8.66 -2.42
CA ILE A 122 11.27 -8.81 -1.43
C ILE A 122 11.49 -7.92 -0.21
N VAL A 123 12.73 -7.82 0.27
CA VAL A 123 13.08 -6.93 1.39
C VAL A 123 12.77 -5.48 1.02
N VAL A 124 13.18 -5.03 -0.16
CA VAL A 124 12.88 -3.67 -0.64
C VAL A 124 11.38 -3.44 -0.76
N ALA A 125 10.63 -4.40 -1.30
CA ALA A 125 9.17 -4.30 -1.37
C ALA A 125 8.53 -4.16 0.02
N GLY A 126 9.03 -4.92 1.01
CA GLY A 126 8.64 -4.76 2.41
C GLY A 126 8.97 -3.37 2.96
N LEU A 127 10.19 -2.87 2.73
CA LEU A 127 10.62 -1.54 3.20
C LEU A 127 9.82 -0.38 2.59
N LEU A 128 9.23 -0.59 1.40
CA LEU A 128 8.47 0.42 0.67
C LEU A 128 6.94 0.25 0.83
N MET A 129 6.48 -0.69 1.64
CA MET A 129 5.05 -1.02 1.76
C MET A 129 4.18 0.15 2.26
N PHE A 130 4.77 1.11 2.99
CA PHE A 130 4.04 2.28 3.52
C PHE A 130 3.99 3.47 2.56
N ALA A 131 4.71 3.44 1.45
CA ALA A 131 4.77 4.59 0.54
C ALA A 131 3.40 4.91 -0.07
N VAL A 132 2.70 3.90 -0.59
CA VAL A 132 1.37 4.06 -1.21
C VAL A 132 0.31 4.53 -0.19
N PRO A 133 0.13 3.89 0.99
CA PRO A 133 -0.82 4.39 1.97
C PRO A 133 -0.46 5.78 2.50
N MET A 134 0.83 6.12 2.62
CA MET A 134 1.24 7.47 3.05
C MET A 134 0.88 8.56 2.04
N ILE A 135 1.04 8.29 0.74
CA ILE A 135 0.59 9.20 -0.33
C ILE A 135 -0.94 9.32 -0.29
N ALA A 136 -1.64 8.19 -0.12
CA ALA A 136 -3.09 8.17 -0.04
C ALA A 136 -3.67 8.87 1.21
N ASP A 137 -2.93 8.84 2.33
CA ASP A 137 -3.33 9.44 3.60
C ASP A 137 -3.03 10.94 3.67
N ARG A 138 -1.81 11.33 3.25
CA ARG A 138 -1.23 12.66 3.49
C ARG A 138 -0.98 13.47 2.22
N GLY A 139 -1.06 12.87 1.03
CA GLY A 139 -0.80 13.56 -0.24
C GLY A 139 0.64 14.08 -0.39
N VAL A 140 1.60 13.49 0.35
CA VAL A 140 3.03 13.86 0.28
C VAL A 140 3.65 13.44 -1.06
N ASP A 141 4.81 14.02 -1.38
CA ASP A 141 5.53 13.68 -2.61
C ASP A 141 5.95 12.19 -2.64
N GLY A 142 6.02 11.62 -3.84
CA GLY A 142 6.33 10.20 -4.03
C GLY A 142 7.71 9.81 -3.49
N VAL A 143 8.71 10.69 -3.62
CA VAL A 143 10.06 10.44 -3.09
C VAL A 143 10.07 10.52 -1.58
N GLU A 144 9.36 11.48 -1.02
CA GLU A 144 9.22 11.68 0.42
C GLU A 144 8.57 10.46 1.08
N ALA A 145 7.47 9.96 0.50
CA ALA A 145 6.78 8.76 0.96
C ALA A 145 7.68 7.52 0.97
N LEU A 146 8.48 7.32 -0.08
CA LEU A 146 9.44 6.21 -0.16
C LEU A 146 10.52 6.32 0.92
N ARG A 147 11.07 7.52 1.14
CA ARG A 147 12.10 7.77 2.17
C ARG A 147 11.53 7.55 3.58
N ALA A 148 10.33 8.04 3.84
CA ALA A 148 9.64 7.85 5.11
C ALA A 148 9.37 6.37 5.38
N SER A 149 8.83 5.64 4.40
CA SER A 149 8.61 4.19 4.50
C SER A 149 9.93 3.44 4.78
N TRP A 150 10.99 3.76 4.03
CA TRP A 150 12.31 3.14 4.20
C TRP A 150 12.86 3.40 5.61
N ASN A 151 12.81 4.64 6.08
CA ASN A 151 13.32 5.00 7.40
C ASN A 151 12.52 4.36 8.55
N ALA A 152 11.21 4.17 8.38
CA ALA A 152 10.36 3.52 9.35
C ALA A 152 10.66 2.01 9.48
N LEU A 153 10.95 1.34 8.36
CA LEU A 153 11.07 -0.11 8.33
C LEU A 153 12.51 -0.64 8.28
N LYS A 154 13.52 0.20 7.97
CA LYS A 154 14.93 -0.25 7.87
C LYS A 154 15.47 -0.89 9.15
N SER A 155 15.00 -0.45 10.32
CA SER A 155 15.41 -1.01 11.62
C SER A 155 14.93 -2.45 11.82
N GLN A 156 13.89 -2.85 11.09
CA GLN A 156 13.20 -4.12 11.18
C GLN A 156 12.98 -4.72 9.78
N TRP A 157 13.95 -4.52 8.90
CA TRP A 157 13.93 -4.94 7.50
C TRP A 157 13.66 -6.44 7.33
N LEU A 158 14.13 -7.27 8.27
CA LEU A 158 13.89 -8.71 8.25
C LEU A 158 12.40 -9.02 8.48
N MET A 159 11.79 -8.37 9.47
CA MET A 159 10.36 -8.57 9.77
C MET A 159 9.50 -7.98 8.66
N ALA A 160 9.87 -6.83 8.10
CA ALA A 160 9.20 -6.24 6.94
C ALA A 160 9.27 -7.17 5.72
N GLY A 161 10.44 -7.77 5.47
CA GLY A 161 10.63 -8.75 4.40
C GLY A 161 9.81 -10.03 4.64
N LEU A 162 9.83 -10.60 5.86
CA LEU A 162 9.02 -11.76 6.21
C LEU A 162 7.52 -11.49 6.09
N PHE A 163 7.08 -10.31 6.53
CA PHE A 163 5.69 -9.87 6.35
C PHE A 163 5.32 -9.83 4.87
N GLN A 164 6.18 -9.27 4.02
CA GLN A 164 5.96 -9.23 2.59
C GLN A 164 5.91 -10.63 1.95
N ILE A 165 6.73 -11.58 2.44
CA ILE A 165 6.64 -12.99 2.02
C ILE A 165 5.28 -13.57 2.37
N VAL A 166 4.80 -13.35 3.61
CA VAL A 166 3.49 -13.85 4.05
C VAL A 166 2.35 -13.24 3.23
N MET A 167 2.38 -11.92 3.00
CA MET A 167 1.40 -11.24 2.12
C MET A 167 1.44 -11.81 0.68
N GLY A 168 2.65 -12.07 0.16
CA GLY A 168 2.86 -12.71 -1.13
C GLY A 168 2.28 -14.12 -1.20
N LEU A 169 2.49 -14.95 -0.16
CA LEU A 169 1.94 -16.31 -0.08
C LEU A 169 0.42 -16.31 0.03
N ILE A 170 -0.17 -15.38 0.79
CA ILE A 170 -1.63 -15.22 0.89
C ILE A 170 -2.21 -14.86 -0.49
N THR A 171 -1.58 -13.92 -1.19
CA THR A 171 -2.00 -13.51 -2.53
C THR A 171 -1.84 -14.65 -3.54
N LEU A 172 -0.73 -15.39 -3.49
CA LEU A 172 -0.46 -16.54 -4.34
C LEU A 172 -1.46 -17.68 -4.08
N ALA A 173 -1.73 -18.01 -2.82
CA ALA A 173 -2.76 -18.98 -2.45
C ALA A 173 -4.13 -18.55 -2.97
N GLY A 174 -4.48 -17.26 -2.86
CA GLY A 174 -5.70 -16.71 -3.43
C GLY A 174 -5.77 -16.86 -4.96
N ALA A 175 -4.65 -16.68 -5.66
CA ALA A 175 -4.57 -16.86 -7.11
C ALA A 175 -4.73 -18.33 -7.53
N LEU A 176 -4.15 -19.27 -6.76
CA LEU A 176 -4.25 -20.71 -7.03
C LEU A 176 -5.67 -21.26 -6.89
N VAL A 177 -6.53 -20.63 -6.09
CA VAL A 177 -7.97 -20.95 -5.99
C VAL A 177 -8.74 -20.29 -7.15
N CYS A 178 -8.38 -20.67 -8.38
CA CYS A 178 -9.01 -20.24 -9.64
C CYS A 178 -9.17 -18.72 -9.81
N GLY A 179 -8.29 -17.91 -9.21
CA GLY A 179 -8.37 -16.44 -9.23
C GLY A 179 -9.49 -15.84 -8.36
N VAL A 180 -10.47 -16.63 -7.91
CA VAL A 180 -11.55 -16.18 -7.02
C VAL A 180 -10.99 -15.82 -5.64
N GLY A 181 -9.98 -16.56 -5.17
CA GLY A 181 -9.34 -16.27 -3.89
C GLY A 181 -8.64 -14.90 -3.85
N VAL A 182 -8.28 -14.31 -5.00
CA VAL A 182 -7.69 -12.96 -5.07
C VAL A 182 -8.68 -11.89 -4.62
N LEU A 183 -9.99 -12.09 -4.85
CA LEU A 183 -11.04 -11.18 -4.38
C LEU A 183 -11.07 -11.04 -2.85
N PHE A 184 -10.64 -12.08 -2.15
CA PHE A 184 -10.60 -12.11 -0.68
C PHE A 184 -9.19 -11.81 -0.15
N ALA A 185 -8.14 -12.22 -0.86
CA ALA A 185 -6.76 -12.01 -0.45
C ALA A 185 -6.34 -10.52 -0.53
N LEU A 186 -6.68 -9.82 -1.62
CA LEU A 186 -6.33 -8.41 -1.80
C LEU A 186 -6.84 -7.50 -0.67
N PRO A 187 -8.13 -7.51 -0.29
CA PRO A 187 -8.61 -6.63 0.77
C PRO A 187 -7.94 -6.95 2.11
N VAL A 188 -7.67 -8.23 2.40
CA VAL A 188 -6.94 -8.62 3.63
C VAL A 188 -5.51 -8.08 3.62
N VAL A 189 -4.79 -8.17 2.49
CA VAL A 189 -3.43 -7.61 2.36
C VAL A 189 -3.45 -6.09 2.54
N ILE A 190 -4.37 -5.40 1.86
CA ILE A 190 -4.46 -3.93 1.90
C ILE A 190 -4.84 -3.45 3.30
N LEU A 191 -5.82 -4.08 3.94
CA LEU A 191 -6.20 -3.78 5.32
C LEU A 191 -5.05 -4.04 6.29
N SER A 192 -4.33 -5.15 6.13
CA SER A 192 -3.17 -5.48 6.99
C SER A 192 -2.09 -4.40 6.91
N ILE A 193 -1.74 -3.97 5.69
CA ILE A 193 -0.77 -2.89 5.47
C ILE A 193 -1.30 -1.56 5.99
N THR A 194 -2.60 -1.29 5.87
CA THR A 194 -3.23 -0.05 6.36
C THR A 194 -3.23 0.02 7.89
N ILE A 195 -3.53 -1.09 8.59
CA ILE A 195 -3.45 -1.17 10.05
C ILE A 195 -2.02 -0.90 10.50
N LEU A 196 -1.05 -1.59 9.86
CA LEU A 196 0.35 -1.44 10.19
C LEU A 196 0.86 -0.03 9.89
N TYR A 197 0.43 0.58 8.79
CA TYR A 197 0.71 1.97 8.48
C TYR A 197 0.23 2.90 9.60
N ARG A 198 -1.01 2.72 10.10
CA ARG A 198 -1.56 3.52 11.20
C ARG A 198 -0.82 3.31 12.52
N ASP A 199 -0.30 2.11 12.78
CA ASP A 199 0.54 1.85 13.97
C ASP A 199 1.87 2.62 13.90
N PHE A 200 2.48 2.72 12.71
CA PHE A 200 3.73 3.44 12.50
C PHE A 200 3.54 4.96 12.33
N PHE A 201 2.39 5.38 11.82
CA PHE A 201 2.04 6.77 11.52
C PHE A 201 0.66 7.13 12.07
N PRO A 202 0.52 7.33 13.40
CA PRO A 202 -0.77 7.67 14.01
C PRO A 202 -1.34 8.99 13.48
N GLU A 203 -2.66 9.05 13.29
CA GLU A 203 -3.39 10.27 12.90
C GLU A 203 -3.11 11.39 13.91
N GLY A 204 -2.55 12.51 13.43
CA GLY A 204 -2.16 13.65 14.28
C GLY A 204 -0.66 13.84 14.49
N THR A 205 0.21 13.08 13.80
CA THR A 205 1.59 13.52 13.57
C THR A 205 1.62 14.41 12.34
N PRO A 206 1.78 15.75 12.47
CA PRO A 206 2.06 16.59 11.33
C PRO A 206 3.29 15.98 10.64
N SER A 207 3.21 15.76 9.32
CA SER A 207 4.41 15.82 8.48
C SER A 207 5.24 16.99 9.00
N GLU A 208 6.49 16.73 9.37
CA GLU A 208 7.45 17.67 9.95
C GLU A 208 7.07 19.13 9.67
N GLU A 209 6.85 19.87 10.76
CA GLU A 209 6.82 21.32 10.80
C GLU A 209 7.63 21.91 9.64
N PRO A 210 7.04 22.71 8.74
CA PRO A 210 7.77 23.27 7.62
C PRO A 210 8.94 24.04 8.21
N ALA A 211 10.16 23.62 7.91
CA ALA A 211 11.38 24.22 8.41
C ALA A 211 11.30 25.74 8.21
N THR A 212 10.95 26.46 9.28
CA THR A 212 11.00 27.90 9.29
C THR A 212 12.47 28.29 9.13
N PRO A 213 12.84 29.07 8.10
CA PRO A 213 14.21 29.55 8.00
C PRO A 213 14.51 30.39 9.25
N PRO A 214 15.71 30.29 9.83
CA PRO A 214 16.07 31.09 10.99
C PRO A 214 15.95 32.56 10.62
N THR A 215 15.01 33.25 11.25
CA THR A 215 15.00 34.71 11.32
C THR A 215 16.22 35.13 12.13
N PHE A 216 17.22 35.68 11.43
CA PHE A 216 18.22 36.57 12.00
C PHE A 216 17.95 37.98 11.46
#